data_AF-A0A1G3HRT4-F1
#
_entry.id   AF-A0A1G3HRT4-F1
#
_cell.length_a   1.000
_cell.length_b   1.000
_cell.length_c   1.000
_cell.angle_alpha   90.00
_cell.angle_beta   90.00
_cell.angle_gamma   90.00
#
_symmetry.space_group_name_H-M   'P 1'
#
loop_
_entity.id
_entity.type
_entity.pdbx_description
1 polymer ?
#
loop_
_entity_poly.entity_id
_entity_poly.type
_entity_poly.pdbx_seq_one_letter_code
_entity_poly.pdbx_strand_id
1 'polypeptide(L)'
;MKSPSPGAAATPGTPEHVKPQKPRRASGRCKISDYEYRQLVALKKRLLALGMDVKKSQLLRAGLMLLVVMDDVQLSQSVAKTGFSAADGLPINAI
;
A
#
# COMPACT_ATOMS: atom_id res chain seq x y z
N MET A 1 -58.76 36.42 -9.54
CA MET A 1 -58.91 35.51 -8.38
C MET A 1 -58.18 34.21 -8.72
N LYS A 2 -57.04 33.95 -8.06
CA LYS A 2 -56.85 32.94 -7.00
C LYS A 2 -56.86 31.47 -7.50
N SER A 3 -55.62 31.01 -7.68
CA SER A 3 -55.01 29.75 -7.20
C SER A 3 -55.24 28.42 -7.94
N PRO A 4 -54.19 27.56 -7.95
CA PRO A 4 -54.10 26.33 -8.74
C PRO A 4 -54.50 25.09 -7.93
N SER A 5 -54.86 24.01 -8.65
CA SER A 5 -55.20 22.71 -8.05
C SER A 5 -53.99 21.75 -8.07
N PRO A 6 -53.69 21.04 -6.96
CA PRO A 6 -52.53 20.18 -6.81
C PRO A 6 -52.83 18.71 -7.17
N GLY A 7 -51.80 17.96 -7.58
CA GLY A 7 -51.78 16.50 -7.44
C GLY A 7 -51.46 15.73 -8.71
N ALA A 8 -50.19 15.41 -8.92
CA ALA A 8 -49.80 14.21 -9.65
C ALA A 8 -48.52 13.67 -9.01
N ALA A 9 -48.63 12.43 -8.52
CA ALA A 9 -47.74 11.76 -7.61
C ALA A 9 -46.30 11.61 -8.12
N ALA A 10 -45.35 11.83 -7.22
CA ALA A 10 -43.99 11.36 -7.35
C ALA A 10 -43.97 9.83 -7.15
N THR A 11 -43.65 9.09 -8.19
CA THR A 11 -43.29 7.67 -8.10
C THR A 11 -41.89 7.58 -7.45
N PRO A 12 -41.72 6.93 -6.30
CA PRO A 12 -40.40 6.73 -5.71
C PRO A 12 -39.58 5.83 -6.62
N GLY A 13 -38.43 6.35 -7.07
CA GLY A 13 -37.48 5.65 -7.90
C GLY A 13 -36.98 4.37 -7.23
N THR A 14 -36.90 3.34 -8.05
CA THR A 14 -36.24 2.05 -7.87
C THR A 14 -34.94 2.16 -7.06
N PRO A 15 -34.71 1.29 -6.05
CA PRO A 15 -33.45 1.27 -5.31
C PRO A 15 -32.29 0.92 -6.25
N GLU A 16 -31.31 1.82 -6.35
CA GLU A 16 -30.07 1.57 -7.07
C GLU A 16 -29.38 0.32 -6.52
N HIS A 17 -29.14 -0.62 -7.43
CA HIS A 17 -28.39 -1.83 -7.18
C HIS A 17 -26.91 -1.45 -6.95
N VAL A 18 -26.53 -1.22 -5.69
CA VAL A 18 -25.13 -1.00 -5.30
C VAL A 18 -24.36 -2.30 -5.60
N LYS A 19 -23.71 -2.34 -6.77
CA LYS A 19 -22.79 -3.42 -7.14
C LYS A 19 -21.72 -3.48 -6.05
N PRO A 20 -21.44 -4.67 -5.46
CA PRO A 20 -20.46 -4.80 -4.40
C PRO A 20 -19.10 -4.29 -4.91
N GLN A 21 -18.65 -3.16 -4.37
CA GLN A 21 -17.34 -2.62 -4.70
C GLN A 21 -16.31 -3.59 -4.16
N LYS A 22 -15.69 -4.35 -5.07
CA LYS A 22 -14.52 -5.19 -4.75
C LYS A 22 -13.52 -4.33 -3.97
N PRO A 23 -12.98 -4.81 -2.84
CA PRO A 23 -12.03 -4.05 -2.03
C PRO A 23 -10.90 -3.52 -2.94
N ARG A 24 -10.81 -2.20 -3.07
CA ARG A 24 -9.75 -1.58 -3.88
C ARG A 24 -8.43 -1.84 -3.18
N ARG A 25 -7.55 -2.58 -3.86
CA ARG A 25 -6.18 -2.77 -3.40
C ARG A 25 -5.46 -1.42 -3.43
N ALA A 26 -5.04 -0.92 -2.28
CA ALA A 26 -4.18 0.25 -2.23
C ALA A 26 -2.85 -0.07 -2.96
N SER A 27 -2.62 0.60 -4.09
CA SER A 27 -1.33 0.55 -4.78
C SER A 27 -0.52 1.77 -4.37
N GLY A 28 0.28 1.63 -3.31
CA GLY A 28 1.24 2.65 -2.93
C GLY A 28 2.33 2.79 -3.99
N ARG A 29 2.54 3.99 -4.53
CA ARG A 29 3.69 4.30 -5.37
C ARG A 29 4.81 4.83 -4.48
N CYS A 30 5.86 4.04 -4.32
CA CYS A 30 7.07 4.46 -3.62
C CYS A 30 8.12 4.92 -4.65
N LYS A 31 8.80 6.03 -4.37
CA LYS A 31 10.00 6.44 -5.12
C LYS A 31 11.18 5.65 -4.54
N ILE A 32 11.80 4.81 -5.35
CA ILE A 32 12.94 3.98 -4.99
C ILE A 32 14.14 4.49 -5.81
N SER A 33 15.32 4.60 -5.20
CA SER A 33 16.53 4.99 -5.92
C SER A 33 16.99 3.92 -6.92
N ASP A 34 17.77 4.31 -7.92
CA ASP A 34 18.31 3.36 -8.91
C ASP A 34 19.18 2.28 -8.26
N TYR A 35 19.90 2.63 -7.19
CA TYR A 35 20.73 1.70 -6.44
C TYR A 35 19.89 0.58 -5.80
N GLU A 36 18.83 0.94 -5.07
CA GLU A 36 17.92 -0.01 -4.45
C GLU A 36 17.20 -0.88 -5.50
N TYR A 37 16.84 -0.29 -6.64
CA TYR A 37 16.24 -1.03 -7.74
C TYR A 37 17.19 -2.11 -8.30
N ARG A 38 18.49 -1.80 -8.45
CA ARG A 38 19.51 -2.77 -8.86
C ARG A 38 19.62 -3.93 -7.87
N GLN A 39 19.53 -3.66 -6.57
CA GLN A 39 19.53 -4.71 -5.55
C GLN A 39 18.32 -5.64 -5.66
N LEU A 40 17.12 -5.10 -5.92
CA LEU A 40 15.92 -5.92 -6.16
C LEU A 40 16.07 -6.84 -7.38
N VAL A 41 16.69 -6.35 -8.47
CA VAL A 41 16.98 -7.16 -9.65
C VAL A 41 18.00 -8.26 -9.33
N ALA A 42 19.05 -7.95 -8.58
CA ALA A 42 20.05 -8.94 -8.16
C ALA A 42 19.44 -10.04 -7.30
N LEU A 43 18.59 -9.69 -6.34
CA LEU A 43 17.85 -10.65 -5.51
C LEU A 43 16.93 -11.52 -6.34
N LYS A 44 16.22 -10.94 -7.31
CA LYS A 44 15.39 -11.73 -8.23
C LYS A 44 16.21 -12.73 -9.04
N LYS A 45 17.39 -12.34 -9.55
CA LYS A 45 18.30 -13.25 -10.26
C LYS A 45 18.77 -14.41 -9.37
N ARG A 46 19.09 -14.13 -8.09
CA ARG A 46 19.47 -15.16 -7.12
C ARG A 46 18.33 -16.16 -6.89
N LEU A 47 17.10 -15.68 -6.71
CA LEU A 47 15.93 -16.54 -6.53
C LEU A 47 15.62 -17.37 -7.78
N LEU A 48 15.80 -16.79 -8.97
CA LEU A 48 15.65 -17.52 -10.22
C LEU A 48 16.67 -18.66 -10.34
N ALA A 49 17.92 -18.43 -9.93
CA ALA A 49 18.94 -19.47 -9.88
C ALA A 49 18.61 -20.60 -8.89
N LEU A 50 17.78 -20.33 -7.87
CA LEU A 50 17.22 -21.31 -6.94
C LEU A 50 15.93 -21.96 -7.45
N GLY A 51 15.50 -21.66 -8.68
CA GLY A 51 14.27 -22.20 -9.29
C GLY A 51 12.99 -21.45 -8.94
N MET A 52 13.06 -20.28 -8.31
CA MET A 52 11.90 -19.49 -7.90
C MET A 52 11.77 -18.22 -8.75
N ASP A 53 10.78 -18.17 -9.65
CA ASP A 53 10.42 -16.92 -10.32
C ASP A 53 9.44 -16.10 -9.46
N VAL A 54 9.95 -15.03 -8.86
CA VAL A 54 9.17 -14.14 -7.99
C VAL A 54 8.87 -12.80 -8.65
N LYS A 55 7.69 -12.26 -8.36
CA LYS A 55 7.32 -10.88 -8.74
C LYS A 55 7.98 -9.87 -7.80
N LYS A 56 8.26 -8.66 -8.29
CA LYS A 56 8.77 -7.56 -7.45
C LYS A 56 7.92 -7.33 -6.20
N SER A 57 6.58 -7.36 -6.35
CA SER A 57 5.66 -7.18 -5.22
C SER A 57 5.65 -8.37 -4.24
N GLN A 58 6.06 -9.57 -4.65
CA GLN A 58 6.24 -10.70 -3.72
C GLN A 58 7.53 -10.54 -2.93
N LEU A 59 8.62 -10.16 -3.60
CA LEU A 59 9.89 -9.91 -2.94
C LEU A 59 9.79 -8.82 -1.87
N LEU A 60 9.07 -7.72 -2.16
CA LEU A 60 8.81 -6.66 -1.18
C LEU A 60 8.01 -7.15 0.02
N ARG A 61 6.98 -7.98 -0.20
CA ARG A 61 6.20 -8.57 0.90
C ARG A 61 7.05 -9.54 1.74
N ALA A 62 7.88 -10.36 1.10
CA ALA A 62 8.79 -11.25 1.79
C ALA A 62 9.81 -10.47 2.63
N GLY A 63 10.34 -9.37 2.09
CA GLY A 63 11.20 -8.45 2.85
C GLY A 63 10.49 -7.87 4.07
N LEU A 64 9.22 -7.45 3.93
CA LEU A 64 8.44 -6.97 5.06
C LEU A 64 8.23 -8.06 6.13
N MET A 65 7.91 -9.29 5.71
CA MET A 65 7.78 -10.42 6.65
C MET A 65 9.09 -10.72 7.38
N LEU A 66 10.24 -10.58 6.70
CA LEU A 66 11.54 -10.71 7.34
C LEU A 66 11.76 -9.62 8.39
N LEU A 67 11.43 -8.36 8.07
CA LEU A 67 11.57 -7.23 9.01
C LEU A 67 10.74 -7.41 10.28
N VAL A 68 9.57 -8.05 10.20
CA VAL A 68 8.70 -8.31 11.37
C VAL A 68 9.30 -9.32 12.35
N VAL A 69 10.18 -10.21 11.88
CA VAL A 69 10.78 -11.29 12.69
C VAL A 69 12.15 -10.88 13.26
N MET A 70 12.72 -9.76 12.81
CA MET A 70 14.02 -9.27 13.27
C MET A 70 13.94 -8.65 14.66
N ASP A 71 14.99 -8.82 15.46
CA ASP A 71 15.14 -8.13 16.75
C ASP A 71 15.27 -6.61 16.57
N ASP A 72 14.89 -5.83 17.59
CA ASP A 72 14.89 -4.36 17.55
C ASP A 72 16.26 -3.75 17.20
N VAL A 73 17.36 -4.39 17.66
CA VAL A 73 18.73 -3.97 17.33
C VAL A 73 19.02 -4.17 15.84
N GLN A 74 18.62 -5.30 15.28
CA GLN A 74 18.80 -5.60 13.86
C GLN A 74 17.92 -4.70 12.99
N LEU A 75 16.69 -4.43 13.43
CA LEU A 75 15.75 -3.57 12.74
C LEU A 75 16.25 -2.12 12.69
N SER A 76 16.65 -1.55 13.83
CA SER A 76 17.18 -0.18 13.91
C SER A 76 18.43 0.02 13.04
N GLN A 77 19.36 -0.95 13.06
CA GLN A 77 20.54 -0.93 12.19
C GLN A 77 20.17 -1.01 10.70
N SER A 78 19.13 -1.78 10.35
CA SER A 78 18.67 -1.92 8.97
C SER A 78 18.05 -0.61 8.46
N VAL A 79 17.29 0.09 9.30
CA VAL A 79 16.71 1.41 8.99
C VAL A 79 17.80 2.48 8.87
N ALA A 80 18.81 2.50 9.75
CA ALA A 80 19.93 3.45 9.65
C ALA A 80 20.67 3.35 8.31
N LYS A 81 20.76 2.16 7.71
CA LYS A 81 21.41 1.94 6.40
C LYS A 81 20.65 2.54 5.23
N THR A 82 19.36 2.86 5.38
CA THR A 82 18.58 3.53 4.33
C THR A 82 18.76 5.05 4.34
N GLY A 83 19.72 5.56 5.12
CA GLY A 83 19.93 7.01 5.28
C GLY A 83 18.89 7.67 6.19
N PHE A 84 18.17 6.89 6.99
CA PHE A 84 17.26 7.42 8.01
C PHE A 84 18.07 8.21 9.05
N SER A 85 17.85 9.52 9.10
CA SER A 85 18.30 10.34 10.22
C SER A 85 17.23 10.31 11.31
N ALA A 86 17.63 10.20 12.57
CA ALA A 86 16.71 10.30 13.71
C ALA A 86 15.92 11.63 13.73
N ALA A 87 16.36 12.64 12.97
CA ALA A 87 15.64 13.90 12.76
C ALA A 87 14.50 13.82 11.71
N ASP A 88 14.50 12.83 10.81
CA ASP A 88 13.48 12.66 9.77
C ASP A 88 12.24 11.89 10.27
N GLY A 89 12.39 11.16 11.37
CA GLY A 89 11.28 10.52 12.06
C GLY A 89 10.69 11.47 13.10
N LEU A 90 9.50 12.00 12.86
CA LEU A 90 8.73 12.56 13.97
C LEU A 90 8.59 11.46 15.04
N PRO A 91 8.92 11.75 16.32
CA PRO A 91 8.69 10.80 17.37
C PRO A 91 7.19 10.47 17.39
N ILE A 92 6.86 9.19 17.30
CA ILE A 92 5.48 8.69 17.35
C ILE A 92 4.75 9.14 18.63
N ASN A 93 5.51 9.54 19.66
CA ASN A 93 5.01 10.09 20.93
C ASN A 93 4.76 11.61 20.91
N ALA A 94 4.79 12.29 19.75
CA ALA A 94 4.44 13.71 19.62
C ALA A 94 3.03 13.95 19.01
N ILE A 95 2.18 12.93 19.00
CA ILE A 95 0.75 13.01 18.66
C ILE A 95 -0.07 12.54 19.87
#